data_AF-A0A7Y6PWX0-F1
#
_entry.id   AF-A0A7Y6PWX0-F1
#
_cell.length_a   1.000
_cell.length_b   1.000
_cell.length_c   1.000
_cell.angle_alpha   90.00
_cell.angle_beta   90.00
_cell.angle_gamma   90.00
#
_symmetry.space_group_name_H-M   'P 1'
#
loop_
_entity.id
_entity.type
_entity.pdbx_description
1 polymer ?
#
loop_
_entity_poly.entity_id
_entity_poly.type
_entity_poly.pdbx_seq_one_letter_code
_entity_poly.pdbx_strand_id
1 'polypeptide(L)' 'MPASKTPPWERKRPAGKKPKRLTAEQKARARARAQAHARRYPNLVDNMWAAQQPKKKR' A
#
# COMPACT_ATOMS: atom_id res chain seq x y z
N MET A 1 -17.07 -5.44 24.07
CA MET A 1 -17.54 -4.32 23.22
C MET A 1 -18.34 -4.91 22.07
N PRO A 2 -19.66 -4.65 21.94
CA PRO A 2 -20.41 -5.13 20.78
C PRO A 2 -19.86 -4.45 19.52
N ALA A 3 -19.53 -5.24 18.50
CA ALA A 3 -19.09 -4.71 17.21
C ALA A 3 -20.22 -3.83 16.64
N SER A 4 -19.94 -2.57 16.38
CA SER A 4 -20.92 -1.66 15.77
C SER A 4 -21.46 -2.27 14.48
N LYS A 5 -22.78 -2.25 14.31
CA LYS A 5 -23.53 -2.79 13.14
C LYS A 5 -23.18 -2.12 11.80
N THR A 6 -22.22 -1.21 11.79
CA THR A 6 -21.74 -0.53 10.59
C THR A 6 -21.08 -1.54 9.67
N PRO A 7 -21.59 -1.70 8.44
CA PRO A 7 -21.00 -2.61 7.49
C PRO A 7 -19.55 -2.18 7.18
N PRO A 8 -18.66 -3.13 6.85
CA PRO A 8 -17.24 -2.85 6.71
C PRO A 8 -16.89 -1.69 5.77
N TRP A 9 -17.70 -1.43 4.74
CA TRP A 9 -17.49 -0.34 3.78
C TRP A 9 -17.87 1.05 4.30
N GLU A 10 -18.73 1.14 5.32
CA GLU A 10 -19.06 2.40 6.00
C GLU A 10 -18.13 2.69 7.18
N ARG A 11 -17.24 1.74 7.52
CA ARG A 11 -16.28 1.94 8.61
C ARG A 11 -15.25 2.97 8.22
N LYS A 12 -15.20 4.07 8.99
CA LYS A 12 -14.12 5.04 8.89
C LYS A 12 -12.77 4.36 9.13
N ARG A 13 -11.74 4.85 8.42
CA ARG A 13 -10.36 4.43 8.66
C ARG A 13 -10.01 4.63 10.15
N PRO A 14 -9.31 3.68 10.80
CA PRO A 14 -8.93 3.81 12.20
C PRO A 14 -8.22 5.13 12.48
N ALA A 15 -8.74 5.88 13.46
CA ALA A 15 -8.14 7.12 13.91
C ALA A 15 -6.70 6.86 14.43
N GLY A 16 -5.82 7.85 14.30
CA GLY A 16 -4.43 7.76 14.77
C GLY A 16 -3.45 6.99 13.85
N LYS A 17 -3.94 6.23 12.84
CA LYS A 17 -3.04 5.54 11.90
C LYS A 17 -2.63 6.46 10.73
N LYS A 18 -1.34 6.74 10.60
CA LYS A 18 -0.81 7.50 9.44
C LYS A 18 -0.78 6.62 8.19
N PRO A 19 -1.23 7.13 7.02
CA PRO A 19 -1.10 6.39 5.77
C PRO A 19 0.38 6.20 5.43
N LYS A 20 0.80 4.95 5.21
CA LYS A 20 2.18 4.63 4.83
C LYS A 20 2.37 4.94 3.35
N ARG A 21 2.98 6.08 3.05
CA ARG A 21 3.35 6.44 1.68
C ARG A 21 4.62 5.69 1.26
N LEU A 22 4.65 5.23 0.01
CA LEU A 22 5.84 4.71 -0.65
C LEU A 22 6.80 5.86 -0.95
N THR A 23 8.10 5.63 -0.76
CA THR A 23 9.15 6.55 -1.25
C THR A 23 9.21 6.51 -2.78
N ALA A 24 9.82 7.51 -3.41
CA ALA A 24 10.01 7.53 -4.86
C ALA A 24 10.73 6.26 -5.37
N GLU A 25 11.76 5.82 -4.64
CA GLU A 25 12.50 4.60 -4.95
C GLU A 25 11.63 3.34 -4.83
N GLN A 26 10.79 3.23 -3.79
CA GLN A 26 9.86 2.12 -3.66
C GLN A 26 8.84 2.09 -4.81
N LYS A 27 8.36 3.25 -5.27
CA LYS A 27 7.48 3.33 -6.46
C LYS A 27 8.18 2.86 -7.73
N ALA A 28 9.45 3.23 -7.92
CA ALA A 28 10.25 2.77 -9.05
C ALA A 28 10.42 1.25 -9.03
N ARG A 29 10.72 0.66 -7.87
CA ARG A 29 10.82 -0.80 -7.69
C ARG A 29 9.47 -1.50 -7.97
N ALA A 30 8.36 -0.95 -7.49
CA ALA A 30 7.02 -1.48 -7.77
C ALA A 30 6.71 -1.47 -9.27
N ARG A 31 7.02 -0.37 -9.97
CA ARG A 31 6.81 -0.24 -11.41
C ARG A 31 7.65 -1.24 -12.20
N ALA A 32 8.93 -1.39 -11.86
CA ALA A 32 9.83 -2.34 -12.53
C ALA A 32 9.33 -3.78 -12.37
N ARG A 33 8.89 -4.16 -11.17
CA ARG A 33 8.32 -5.48 -10.90
C ARG A 33 7.02 -5.71 -11.69
N ALA A 34 6.13 -4.73 -11.72
CA ALA A 34 4.89 -4.82 -12.50
C ALA A 34 5.19 -5.06 -13.99
N GLN A 35 6.12 -4.31 -14.57
CA GLN A 35 6.56 -4.45 -15.96
C GLN A 35 7.18 -5.84 -16.23
N ALA A 36 8.05 -6.33 -15.34
CA ALA A 36 8.67 -7.65 -15.47
C ALA A 36 7.65 -8.81 -15.49
N HIS A 37 6.49 -8.62 -14.86
CA HIS A 37 5.40 -9.60 -14.85
C HIS A 37 4.26 -9.25 -15.81
N ALA A 38 4.45 -8.29 -16.72
CA ALA A 38 3.42 -7.79 -17.64
C ALA A 38 2.12 -7.35 -16.96
N ARG A 39 2.20 -6.87 -15.71
CA ARG A 39 1.07 -6.35 -14.93
C ARG A 39 0.94 -4.84 -15.12
N ARG A 40 -0.29 -4.33 -15.22
CA ARG A 40 -0.52 -2.89 -15.29
C ARG A 40 -0.12 -2.22 -13.97
N TYR A 41 0.52 -1.06 -14.07
CA TYR A 41 0.88 -0.20 -12.94
C TYR A 41 0.03 1.08 -12.99
N PRO A 42 -0.41 1.66 -11.86
CA PRO A 42 -0.21 1.20 -10.47
C PRO A 42 -1.16 0.05 -10.08
N ASN A 43 -0.66 -0.89 -9.26
CA ASN A 43 -1.46 -1.99 -8.71
C ASN A 43 -1.16 -2.24 -7.22
N LEU A 44 -2.06 -2.96 -6.53
CA LEU A 44 -1.91 -3.22 -5.09
C LEU A 44 -0.75 -4.18 -4.78
N VAL A 45 -0.61 -5.25 -5.54
CA VAL A 45 0.34 -6.35 -5.24
C VAL A 45 1.78 -5.84 -5.22
N ASP A 46 2.20 -5.14 -6.26
CA ASP A 46 3.57 -4.63 -6.38
C ASP A 46 3.81 -3.44 -5.44
N ASN A 47 2.78 -2.63 -5.17
CA ASN A 47 2.85 -1.58 -4.15
C ASN A 47 3.00 -2.15 -2.73
N MET A 48 2.32 -3.25 -2.40
CA MET A 48 2.45 -3.94 -1.10
C MET A 48 3.79 -4.62 -0.95
N TRP A 49 4.31 -5.24 -2.02
CA TRP A 49 5.67 -5.75 -2.02
C TRP A 49 6.69 -4.63 -1.80
N ALA A 50 6.57 -3.51 -2.52
CA ALA A 50 7.46 -2.37 -2.38
C ALA A 50 7.39 -1.70 -1.00
N ALA A 51 6.22 -1.71 -0.34
CA ALA A 51 6.04 -1.17 1.01
C ALA A 51 6.75 -1.96 2.11
N GLN A 52 7.06 -3.24 1.83
CA GLN A 52 7.82 -4.14 2.71
C GLN A 52 9.34 -4.00 2.51
N GLN A 53 9.78 -3.46 1.38
CA GLN A 53 11.20 -3.25 1.11
C GLN A 53 11.78 -2.17 2.03
N PRO A 54 13.06 -2.31 2.44
CA PRO A 54 13.72 -1.32 3.28
C PRO A 54 13.67 0.04 2.59
N LYS A 55 13.23 1.06 3.35
CA LYS A 55 13.32 2.45 2.91
C LYS A 55 14.78 2.85 3.03
N LYS A 56 15.42 3.23 1.93
CA LYS A 56 16.69 3.95 2.01
C LYS A 56 16.44 5.19 2.87
N LYS A 57 17.19 5.35 3.97
CA LYS A 57 17.12 6.55 4.79
C LYS A 57 17.42 7.73 3.86
N ARG A 58 16.48 8.66 3.75
CA ARG A 58 16.76 9.96 3.14
C ARG A 58 17.59 10.78 4.11
#